data_AF-A0A2W6BKE5-F1
#
_entry.id   AF-A0A2W6BKE5-F1
#
_cell.length_a   1.000
_cell.length_b   1.000
_cell.length_c   1.000
_cell.angle_alpha   90.00
_cell.angle_beta   90.00
_cell.angle_gamma   90.00
#
_symmetry.space_group_name_H-M   'P 1'
#
loop_
_entity.id
_entity.type
_entity.pdbx_description
1 polymer ?
#
loop_
_entity_poly.entity_id
_entity_poly.type
_entity_poly.pdbx_seq_one_letter_code
_entity_poly.pdbx_strand_id
1 'polypeptide(L)'
;MATRQRWLDLRSFETRETLRRELAQTLLALGLEDLDLSGVVGPKRQLTQAIARWAYEREYRGLAYSSRFDATLTCWAIFEGAAFEPVRPSEPILPNDPDLVATAKLFGLSL
;
A
#
# COMPACT_ATOMS: atom_id res chain seq x y z
N MET A 1 3.29 5.05 -25.51
CA MET A 1 2.32 4.03 -25.06
C MET A 1 2.55 3.80 -23.59
N ALA A 2 1.62 4.18 -22.71
CA ALA A 2 1.74 3.87 -21.29
C ALA A 2 1.71 2.35 -21.11
N THR A 3 2.82 1.77 -20.67
CA THR A 3 2.94 0.35 -20.39
C THR A 3 1.88 -0.01 -19.34
N ARG A 4 1.02 -0.99 -19.61
CA ARG A 4 -0.03 -1.41 -18.67
C ARG A 4 0.66 -1.97 -17.41
N GLN A 5 0.70 -1.18 -16.35
CA GLN A 5 1.28 -1.57 -15.07
C GLN A 5 0.36 -2.54 -14.32
N ARG A 6 0.96 -3.48 -13.58
CA ARG A 6 0.23 -4.45 -12.76
C ARG A 6 0.19 -4.02 -11.31
N TRP A 7 -0.98 -4.10 -10.71
CA TRP A 7 -1.22 -3.80 -9.29
C TRP A 7 -1.75 -5.04 -8.61
N LEU A 8 -1.19 -5.40 -7.45
CA LEU A 8 -1.67 -6.55 -6.69
C LEU A 8 -2.85 -6.09 -5.83
N ASP A 9 -4.05 -6.53 -6.18
CA ASP A 9 -5.26 -6.13 -5.47
C ASP A 9 -5.57 -7.07 -4.32
N LEU A 10 -5.16 -6.72 -3.11
CA LEU A 10 -5.40 -7.51 -1.90
C LEU A 10 -6.87 -7.52 -1.47
N ARG A 11 -7.71 -6.67 -2.07
CA ARG A 11 -9.16 -6.65 -1.83
C ARG A 11 -9.83 -7.81 -2.58
N SER A 12 -9.25 -8.25 -3.70
CA SER A 12 -9.74 -9.39 -4.47
C SER A 12 -9.63 -10.69 -3.67
N PHE A 13 -10.67 -11.50 -3.70
CA PHE A 13 -10.67 -12.84 -3.12
C PHE A 13 -9.63 -13.74 -3.81
N GLU A 14 -9.60 -13.74 -5.14
CA GLU A 14 -8.70 -14.57 -5.95
C GLU A 14 -7.21 -14.27 -5.67
N THR A 15 -6.88 -13.00 -5.46
CA THR A 15 -5.52 -12.61 -5.07
C THR A 15 -5.16 -13.14 -3.69
N ARG A 16 -6.08 -13.06 -2.72
CA ARG A 16 -5.86 -13.61 -1.38
C ARG A 16 -5.71 -15.13 -1.39
N GLU A 17 -6.53 -15.85 -2.16
CA GLU A 17 -6.36 -17.31 -2.33
C GLU A 17 -5.02 -17.69 -2.96
N THR A 18 -4.56 -16.89 -3.93
CA THR A 18 -3.26 -17.10 -4.56
C THR A 18 -2.13 -16.90 -3.55
N LEU A 19 -2.15 -15.80 -2.80
CA LEU A 19 -1.16 -15.52 -1.77
C LEU A 19 -1.19 -16.53 -0.63
N ARG A 20 -2.37 -17.02 -0.21
CA ARG A 20 -2.51 -18.08 0.78
C ARG A 20 -1.71 -19.33 0.38
N ARG A 21 -1.81 -19.74 -0.89
CA ARG A 21 -1.09 -20.90 -1.43
C ARG A 21 0.41 -20.62 -1.56
N GLU A 22 0.76 -19.51 -2.19
CA GLU A 22 2.15 -19.16 -2.49
C GLU A 22 2.99 -18.84 -1.24
N LEU A 23 2.36 -18.29 -0.20
CA LEU A 23 3.02 -17.90 1.04
C LEU A 23 2.73 -18.85 2.21
N ALA A 24 2.16 -20.04 1.96
CA ALA A 24 1.75 -20.99 3.00
C ALA A 24 2.86 -21.26 4.05
N GLN A 25 4.09 -21.51 3.59
CA GLN A 25 5.24 -21.72 4.50
C GLN A 25 5.60 -20.47 5.30
N THR A 26 5.45 -19.28 4.71
CA THR A 26 5.67 -18.01 5.41
C THR A 26 4.59 -17.78 6.46
N LEU A 27 3.33 -18.09 6.16
CA LEU A 27 2.21 -17.98 7.11
C LEU A 27 2.44 -18.89 8.33
N LEU A 28 2.81 -20.16 8.09
CA LEU A 28 3.15 -21.12 9.14
C LEU A 28 4.32 -20.62 10.01
N ALA A 29 5.39 -20.12 9.39
CA ALA A 29 6.55 -19.58 10.11
C ALA A 29 6.20 -18.33 10.96
N LEU A 30 5.17 -17.57 10.58
CA LEU A 30 4.67 -16.40 11.31
C LEU A 30 3.61 -16.76 12.37
N GLY A 31 3.30 -18.05 12.54
CA GLY A 31 2.27 -18.55 13.45
C GLY A 31 0.87 -18.08 13.05
N LEU A 32 0.60 -17.97 11.75
CA LEU A 32 -0.70 -17.61 11.21
C LEU A 32 -1.37 -18.87 10.65
N GLU A 33 -2.59 -19.15 11.12
CA GLU A 33 -3.40 -20.26 10.62
C GLU A 33 -3.87 -20.01 9.18
N ASP A 34 -4.08 -18.74 8.83
CA ASP A 34 -4.53 -18.34 7.50
C ASP A 34 -4.14 -16.88 7.14
N LEU A 35 -4.25 -16.54 5.86
CA LEU A 35 -4.22 -15.17 5.34
C LEU A 35 -5.62 -14.57 5.32
N ASP A 36 -5.94 -13.75 6.30
CA ASP A 36 -7.13 -12.90 6.29
C ASP A 36 -6.76 -11.41 6.10
N LEU A 37 -7.77 -10.57 5.86
CA LEU A 37 -7.56 -9.12 5.70
C LEU A 37 -7.02 -8.49 6.99
N SER A 38 -7.34 -9.05 8.16
CA SER A 38 -6.89 -8.53 9.46
C SER A 38 -5.38 -8.70 9.65
N GLY A 39 -4.79 -9.76 9.10
CA GLY A 39 -3.35 -9.99 9.06
C GLY A 39 -2.60 -9.03 8.12
N VAL A 40 -3.23 -8.64 6.99
CA VAL A 40 -2.64 -7.70 6.02
C VAL A 40 -2.60 -6.28 6.57
N VAL A 41 -3.65 -5.83 7.27
CA VAL A 41 -3.70 -4.49 7.90
C VAL A 41 -3.27 -4.50 9.37
N GLY A 42 -2.78 -5.64 9.85
CA GLY A 42 -2.40 -5.87 11.23
C GLY A 42 -1.06 -5.24 11.61
N PRO A 43 -0.71 -5.25 12.90
CA PRO A 43 0.56 -4.70 13.39
C PRO A 43 1.78 -5.54 12.96
N LYS A 44 1.58 -6.80 12.54
CA LYS A 44 2.66 -7.73 12.14
C LYS A 44 3.21 -7.36 10.76
N ARG A 45 4.25 -6.53 10.73
CA ARG A 45 4.89 -6.03 9.49
C ARG A 45 5.54 -7.12 8.63
N GLN A 46 5.93 -8.25 9.22
CA GLN A 46 6.60 -9.34 8.51
C GLN A 46 5.74 -9.93 7.38
N LEU A 47 4.44 -10.10 7.60
CA LEU A 47 3.54 -10.60 6.57
C LEU A 47 3.39 -9.61 5.42
N THR A 48 3.18 -8.33 5.73
CA THR A 48 3.03 -7.28 4.72
C THR A 48 4.30 -7.10 3.90
N GLN A 49 5.48 -7.22 4.53
CA GLN A 49 6.77 -7.22 3.83
C GLN A 49 6.93 -8.45 2.93
N ALA A 50 6.52 -9.65 3.36
CA ALA A 50 6.57 -10.85 2.54
C ALA A 50 5.66 -10.74 1.31
N ILE A 51 4.44 -10.22 1.47
CA ILE A 51 3.52 -9.96 0.36
C ILE A 51 4.11 -8.90 -0.60
N ALA A 52 4.66 -7.81 -0.05
CA ALA A 52 5.28 -6.78 -0.86
C ALA A 52 6.47 -7.31 -1.67
N ARG A 53 7.31 -8.14 -1.06
CA ARG A 53 8.44 -8.80 -1.73
C ARG A 53 7.97 -9.74 -2.83
N TRP A 54 7.01 -10.61 -2.53
CA TRP A 54 6.42 -11.53 -3.52
C TRP A 54 5.87 -10.78 -4.73
N ALA A 55 5.20 -9.64 -4.49
CA ALA A 55 4.63 -8.80 -5.54
C ALA A 55 5.72 -8.12 -6.36
N TYR A 56 6.73 -7.55 -5.70
CA TYR A 56 7.85 -6.87 -6.34
C TYR A 56 8.62 -7.83 -7.26
N GLU A 57 8.95 -9.04 -6.79
CA GLU A 57 9.66 -10.08 -7.54
C GLU A 57 8.86 -10.60 -8.75
N ARG A 58 7.54 -10.35 -8.81
CA ARG A 58 6.64 -10.71 -9.92
C ARG A 58 6.24 -9.52 -10.79
N GLU A 59 7.03 -8.44 -10.71
CA GLU A 59 6.91 -7.23 -11.52
C GLU A 59 5.60 -6.45 -11.31
N TYR A 60 4.94 -6.62 -10.17
CA TYR A 60 3.91 -5.67 -9.76
C TYR A 60 4.54 -4.31 -9.45
N ARG A 61 3.79 -3.22 -9.65
CA ARG A 61 4.22 -1.84 -9.34
C ARG A 61 3.71 -1.35 -8.00
N GLY A 62 2.98 -2.19 -7.29
CA GLY A 62 2.47 -1.90 -5.97
C GLY A 62 1.30 -2.78 -5.57
N LEU A 63 0.71 -2.41 -4.43
CA LEU A 63 -0.40 -3.10 -3.78
C LEU A 63 -1.57 -2.13 -3.62
N ALA A 64 -2.79 -2.63 -3.80
CA ALA A 64 -4.03 -1.95 -3.39
C ALA A 64 -4.70 -2.75 -2.27
N TYR A 65 -5.07 -2.08 -1.17
CA TYR A 65 -5.68 -2.74 0.00
C TYR A 65 -6.65 -1.78 0.71
N SER A 66 -7.62 -2.33 1.44
CA SER A 66 -8.56 -1.52 2.23
C SER A 66 -7.86 -0.86 3.41
N SER A 67 -8.23 0.40 3.71
CA SER A 67 -7.75 1.04 4.93
C SER A 67 -8.32 0.35 6.17
N ARG A 68 -7.49 0.25 7.22
CA ARG A 68 -7.92 -0.26 8.53
C ARG A 68 -8.91 0.67 9.23
N PHE A 69 -8.83 1.96 8.96
CA PHE A 69 -9.62 2.99 9.64
C PHE A 69 -10.95 3.27 8.93
N ASP A 70 -11.03 2.99 7.64
CA ASP A 70 -12.24 3.16 6.83
C ASP A 70 -12.21 2.19 5.64
N ALA A 71 -13.08 1.19 5.66
CA ALA A 71 -13.12 0.16 4.62
C ALA A 71 -13.53 0.69 3.22
N THR A 72 -14.09 1.91 3.15
CA THR A 72 -14.42 2.56 1.87
C THR A 72 -13.19 3.14 1.18
N LEU A 73 -12.11 3.38 1.94
CA LEU A 73 -10.87 3.93 1.42
C LEU A 73 -9.93 2.82 0.92
N THR A 74 -9.25 3.10 -0.18
CA THR A 74 -8.18 2.25 -0.71
C THR A 74 -6.82 2.88 -0.44
N CYS A 75 -5.98 2.15 0.26
CA CYS A 75 -4.57 2.47 0.43
C CYS A 75 -3.76 1.86 -0.72
N TRP A 76 -2.74 2.60 -1.15
CA TRP A 76 -1.80 2.18 -2.19
C TRP A 76 -0.39 2.13 -1.61
N ALA A 77 0.27 0.98 -1.75
CA ALA A 77 1.72 0.89 -1.57
C ALA A 77 2.35 0.90 -2.96
N ILE A 78 3.21 1.88 -3.24
CA ILE A 78 3.80 2.10 -4.56
C ILE A 78 5.27 1.67 -4.50
N PHE A 79 5.68 0.83 -5.45
CA PHE A 79 7.07 0.41 -5.58
C PHE A 79 7.86 1.34 -6.50
N GLU A 80 9.18 1.27 -6.40
CA GLU A 80 10.09 1.98 -7.29
C GLU A 80 9.83 1.61 -8.76
N GLY A 81 9.97 2.60 -9.65
CA GLY A 81 9.74 2.41 -11.09
C GLY A 81 8.27 2.36 -11.51
N ALA A 82 7.33 2.63 -10.60
CA ALA A 82 5.94 2.91 -10.96
C ALA A 82 5.86 4.24 -11.72
N ALA A 83 5.27 4.22 -12.92
CA ALA A 83 5.06 5.39 -13.76
C ALA A 83 3.68 5.99 -13.51
N PHE A 84 3.60 7.31 -13.42
CA PHE A 84 2.34 8.03 -13.30
C PHE A 84 2.30 9.16 -14.30
N GLU A 85 1.13 9.41 -14.87
CA GLU A 85 0.87 10.62 -15.62
C GLU A 85 0.37 11.67 -14.63
N PRO A 86 1.13 12.76 -14.39
CA PRO A 86 0.68 13.81 -13.50
C PRO A 86 -0.61 14.43 -14.05
N VAL A 87 -1.67 14.45 -13.25
CA VAL A 87 -2.94 15.10 -13.63
C VAL A 87 -2.76 16.63 -13.72
N ARG A 88 -1.79 17.17 -12.97
CA ARG A 88 -1.39 18.57 -12.99
C ARG A 88 0.12 18.70 -12.82
N PRO A 89 0.72 19.83 -13.22
CA PRO A 89 2.11 20.12 -12.91
C PRO A 89 2.38 20.04 -11.41
N SER A 90 3.59 19.61 -11.03
CA SER A 90 4.03 19.70 -9.64
C SER A 90 4.17 21.16 -9.25
N GLU A 91 3.44 21.56 -8.21
CA GLU A 91 3.53 22.89 -7.61
C GLU A 91 4.40 22.79 -6.34
N PRO A 92 5.29 23.77 -6.09
CA PRO A 92 6.04 23.82 -4.85
C PRO A 92 5.08 24.11 -3.68
N ILE A 93 5.26 23.42 -2.55
CA ILE A 93 4.58 23.78 -1.31
C ILE A 93 5.31 25.00 -0.75
N LEU A 94 4.65 26.17 -0.80
CA LEU A 94 5.21 27.42 -0.29
C LEU A 94 4.97 27.57 1.22
N PRO A 95 5.78 28.34 1.96
CA PRO A 95 5.57 28.55 3.40
C PRO A 95 4.21 29.16 3.77
N ASN A 96 3.54 29.81 2.82
CA ASN A 96 2.21 30.39 2.98
C ASN A 96 1.08 29.52 2.41
N ASP A 97 1.37 28.28 2.01
CA ASP A 97 0.35 27.33 1.55
C ASP A 97 -0.71 27.13 2.65
N PRO A 98 -2.01 27.29 2.34
CA PRO A 98 -3.06 27.29 3.35
C PRO A 98 -3.18 25.95 4.08
N ASP A 99 -2.95 24.83 3.39
CA ASP A 99 -3.02 23.50 3.98
C ASP A 99 -1.79 23.25 4.87
N LEU A 100 -0.61 23.72 4.45
CA LEU A 100 0.60 23.68 5.26
C LEU A 100 0.45 24.51 6.55
N VAL A 101 -0.03 25.75 6.45
CA VAL A 101 -0.26 26.65 7.59
C VAL A 101 -1.32 26.08 8.54
N ALA A 102 -2.43 25.57 8.01
CA ALA A 102 -3.48 24.95 8.81
C ALA A 102 -2.95 23.72 9.57
N THR A 103 -2.17 22.88 8.90
CA THR A 103 -1.55 21.70 9.50
C THR A 103 -0.53 22.08 10.57
N ALA A 104 0.36 23.03 10.29
CA ALA A 104 1.36 23.50 11.26
C ALA A 104 0.69 24.04 12.53
N LYS A 105 -0.38 24.84 12.38
CA LYS A 105 -1.17 25.35 13.51
C LYS A 105 -1.85 24.22 14.30
N LEU A 106 -2.42 23.23 13.62
CA LEU A 106 -3.08 22.08 14.26
C LEU A 106 -2.11 21.28 15.15
N PHE A 107 -0.85 21.15 14.73
CA PHE A 107 0.17 20.37 15.42
C PHE A 107 1.15 21.21 16.26
N GLY A 108 0.97 22.54 16.34
CA GLY A 108 1.85 23.44 17.10
C GLY A 108 3.27 23.55 16.53
N LEU A 109 3.42 23.43 15.21
CA LEU A 109 4.69 23.51 14.49
C LEU A 109 4.97 24.94 14.01
N SER A 110 6.25 25.32 13.96
CA SER A 110 6.70 26.56 13.31
C SER A 110 7.14 26.26 11.87
N LEU A 111 6.72 27.12 10.93
CA LEU A 111 7.12 27.06 9.52
C LEU A 111 8.41 27.83 9.26
#